data_AF-A0A943DS28-F1
#
_entry.id   AF-A0A943DS28-F1
#
_cell.length_a   1.000
_cell.length_b   1.000
_cell.length_c   1.000
_cell.angle_alpha   90.00
_cell.angle_beta   90.00
_cell.angle_gamma   90.00
#
_symmetry.space_group_name_H-M   'P 1'
#
loop_
_entity.id
_entity.type
_entity.pdbx_description
1 polymer ?
#
loop_
_entity_poly.entity_id
_entity_poly.type
_entity_poly.pdbx_seq_one_letter_code
_entity_poly.pdbx_strand_id
1 'polypeptide(L)' 'MMKEKKSSTKFFIAGLIIILLAPFLPDFLMDIINSDYSIFSYKYVDIRLPEIIPSVRMFGIGLAVWSFILKLKEDQS' A
#
# COMPACT_ATOMS: atom_id res chain seq x y z
N MET A 1 -7.32 -1.30 32.31
CA MET A 1 -7.65 -0.59 31.06
C MET A 1 -6.57 -0.91 30.03
N MET A 2 -6.72 -2.00 29.26
CA MET A 2 -5.76 -2.40 28.22
C MET A 2 -5.93 -1.47 27.02
N LYS A 3 -5.42 -0.24 27.16
CA LYS A 3 -5.50 0.82 26.15
C LYS A 3 -4.64 0.45 24.94
N GLU A 4 -5.32 0.05 23.86
CA GLU A 4 -5.04 0.34 22.43
C GLU A 4 -3.64 0.09 21.81
N LYS A 5 -2.64 -0.40 22.56
CA LYS A 5 -1.25 -0.56 22.09
C LYS A 5 -1.08 -1.51 20.89
N LYS A 6 -2.10 -2.34 20.58
CA LYS A 6 -2.08 -3.29 19.45
C LYS A 6 -2.45 -2.66 18.10
N SER A 7 -3.04 -1.46 18.06
CA SER A 7 -3.54 -0.89 16.81
C SER A 7 -2.43 -0.30 15.94
N SER A 8 -1.52 0.48 16.55
CA SER A 8 -0.44 1.15 15.82
C SER A 8 0.51 0.18 15.11
N THR A 9 0.95 -0.91 15.76
CA THR A 9 1.86 -1.89 15.15
C THR A 9 1.28 -2.58 13.91
N LYS A 10 -0.05 -2.74 13.84
CA LYS A 10 -0.71 -3.33 12.66
C LYS A 10 -0.56 -2.45 11.43
N PHE A 11 -0.66 -1.12 11.59
CA PHE A 11 -0.47 -0.18 10.49
C PHE A 11 0.96 -0.15 9.98
N PHE A 12 1.94 -0.27 10.89
CA PHE A 12 3.35 -0.41 10.50
C PHE A 12 3.60 -1.67 9.67
N ILE A 13 3.09 -2.82 10.13
CA ILE A 13 3.21 -4.09 9.41
C ILE A 13 2.47 -4.01 8.05
N ALA A 14 1.28 -3.42 8.02
CA ALA A 14 0.54 -3.21 6.78
C ALA A 14 1.31 -2.33 5.79
N GLY A 15 1.91 -1.22 6.25
CA GLY A 15 2.76 -0.36 5.42
C GLY A 15 3.96 -1.12 4.83
N LEU A 16 4.63 -1.94 5.63
CA LEU A 16 5.73 -2.80 5.17
C LEU A 16 5.28 -3.81 4.11
N ILE A 17 4.16 -4.50 4.35
CA ILE A 17 3.58 -5.45 3.39
C ILE A 17 3.27 -4.73 2.07
N ILE A 18 2.68 -3.53 2.12
CA ILE A 18 2.37 -2.75 0.93
C ILE A 18 3.64 -2.38 0.16
N ILE A 19 4.70 -1.96 0.84
CA ILE A 19 5.99 -1.62 0.19
C ILE A 19 6.60 -2.85 -0.49
N LEU A 20 6.57 -4.00 0.18
CA LEU A 20 7.11 -5.27 -0.32
C LEU A 20 6.29 -5.83 -1.48
N LEU A 21 4.96 -5.65 -1.45
CA LEU A 21 4.05 -6.14 -2.48
C LEU A 21 3.90 -5.18 -3.67
N ALA A 22 4.27 -3.91 -3.53
CA ALA A 22 4.23 -2.90 -4.60
C ALA A 22 4.76 -3.35 -5.97
N PRO A 23 5.91 -4.07 -6.09
CA PRO A 23 6.40 -4.53 -7.40
C PRO A 23 5.52 -5.61 -8.06
N PHE A 24 4.66 -6.31 -7.32
CA PHE A 24 3.78 -7.36 -7.85
C PHE A 24 2.40 -6.83 -8.26
N LEU A 25 2.02 -5.63 -7.81
CA LEU A 25 0.73 -5.02 -8.18
C LEU A 25 0.56 -4.82 -9.70
N PRO A 26 1.56 -4.36 -10.47
CA PRO A 26 1.44 -4.18 -11.91
C PRO A 26 0.97 -5.44 -12.64
N ASP A 27 1.63 -6.56 -12.36
CA ASP A 27 1.31 -7.85 -13.01
C ASP A 27 -0.07 -8.35 -12.60
N PHE A 28 -0.42 -8.24 -11.32
CA PHE A 28 -1.75 -8.61 -10.83
C PHE A 28 -2.87 -7.76 -11.44
N LEU A 29 -2.66 -6.45 -11.56
CA LEU A 29 -3.61 -5.54 -12.21
C LEU A 29 -3.74 -5.88 -13.69
N MET A 30 -2.65 -6.26 -14.35
CA MET A 30 -2.65 -6.66 -15.75
C MET A 30 -3.40 -7.95 -16.01
N ASP A 31 -3.24 -8.96 -15.16
CA ASP A 31 -4.00 -10.21 -15.27
C ASP A 31 -5.51 -9.97 -15.14
N ILE A 32 -5.92 -9.06 -14.26
CA ILE A 32 -7.34 -8.70 -14.10
C ILE A 32 -7.84 -7.90 -15.31
N ILE A 33 -7.09 -6.88 -15.73
CA ILE A 33 -7.48 -5.96 -16.81
C ILE A 33 -7.46 -6.64 -18.18
N ASN A 34 -6.59 -7.62 -18.40
CA ASN A 34 -6.54 -8.39 -19.66
C ASN A 34 -7.37 -9.67 -19.59
N SER A 35 -8.08 -9.94 -18.49
CA SER A 35 -9.02 -11.06 -18.44
C SER A 35 -10.13 -10.88 -19.49
N ASP A 36 -10.62 -11.99 -20.03
CA ASP A 36 -11.67 -12.04 -21.07
C ASP A 36 -12.99 -11.30 -20.70
N TYR A 37 -13.12 -10.87 -19.43
CA TYR A 37 -14.27 -10.11 -18.90
C TYR A 37 -14.04 -8.59 -18.87
N SER A 38 -12.90 -8.10 -19.36
CA SER A 38 -12.55 -6.69 -19.30
C SER A 38 -13.30 -5.86 -20.36
N ILE A 39 -14.22 -5.04 -19.87
CA ILE A 39 -14.99 -4.06 -20.64
C ILE A 39 -14.14 -2.83 -21.03
N PHE A 40 -12.95 -2.70 -20.46
CA PHE A 40 -12.10 -1.52 -20.59
C PHE A 40 -10.88 -1.83 -21.46
N SER A 41 -10.89 -1.34 -22.70
CA SER A 41 -9.69 -1.29 -23.54
C SER A 41 -8.71 -0.30 -22.93
N TYR A 42 -7.81 -0.81 -22.11
CA TYR A 42 -6.81 -0.05 -21.39
C TYR A 42 -5.67 0.34 -22.36
N LYS A 43 -5.86 1.44 -23.10
CA LYS A 43 -4.78 2.06 -23.90
C LYS A 43 -3.81 2.77 -22.95
N TYR A 44 -2.50 2.67 -23.23
CA TYR A 44 -1.40 3.33 -22.50
C TYR A 44 -1.03 2.76 -21.12
N VAL A 45 -1.32 1.49 -20.91
CA VAL A 45 -0.95 0.74 -19.71
C VAL A 45 0.55 0.75 -19.46
N ASP A 46 1.34 0.67 -20.53
CA ASP A 46 2.80 0.69 -20.50
C ASP A 46 3.37 1.98 -19.89
N ILE A 47 2.59 3.08 -19.94
CA ILE A 47 2.96 4.39 -19.41
C ILE A 47 2.51 4.55 -17.95
N ARG A 48 1.38 3.95 -17.57
CA ARG A 48 0.80 4.11 -16.22
C ARG A 48 1.36 3.10 -15.20
N LEU A 49 1.64 1.87 -15.62
CA LEU A 49 2.20 0.82 -14.74
C LEU A 49 3.52 1.22 -14.05
N PRO A 50 4.48 1.89 -14.74
CA PRO A 50 5.72 2.34 -14.10
C PRO A 50 5.50 3.30 -12.93
N GLU A 51 4.40 4.06 -12.93
CA GLU A 51 4.04 5.00 -11.86
C GLU A 51 3.29 4.36 -10.69
N ILE A 52 2.73 3.16 -10.89
CA ILE A 52 1.98 2.42 -9.85
C ILE A 52 2.93 1.95 -8.74
N ILE A 53 4.09 1.39 -9.09
CA ILE A 53 5.05 0.92 -8.09
C ILE A 53 5.51 2.04 -7.15
N PRO A 54 6.03 3.20 -7.63
CA PRO A 54 6.48 4.27 -6.74
C PRO A 54 5.33 4.91 -5.95
N SER A 55 4.14 5.06 -6.52
CA SER A 55 2.98 5.61 -5.79
C SER A 55 2.51 4.69 -4.66
N VAL A 56 2.43 3.38 -4.90
CA VAL A 56 2.06 2.38 -3.87
C VAL A 56 3.12 2.29 -2.78
N ARG A 57 4.41 2.38 -3.14
CA ARG A 57 5.51 2.47 -2.14
C ARG A 57 5.40 3.74 -1.30
N MET A 58 5.15 4.90 -1.90
CA MET A 58 4.95 6.16 -1.18
C MET A 58 3.78 6.06 -0.20
N PHE A 59 2.68 5.42 -0.60
CA PHE A 59 1.55 5.18 0.29
C PHE A 59 1.93 4.28 1.48
N GLY A 60 2.62 3.17 1.23
CA GLY A 60 3.10 2.26 2.29
C GLY A 60 4.08 2.93 3.25
N ILE A 61 4.99 3.78 2.75
CA ILE A 61 5.90 4.59 3.56
C ILE A 61 5.10 5.58 4.42
N GLY A 62 4.13 6.27 3.84
CA GLY A 62 3.25 7.19 4.56
C GLY A 62 2.52 6.51 5.72
N LEU A 63 1.97 5.31 5.50
CA LEU A 63 1.34 4.51 6.54
C LEU A 63 2.30 4.11 7.66
N ALA A 64 3.52 3.68 7.31
CA ALA A 64 4.53 3.31 8.30
C ALA A 64 4.99 4.50 9.15
N VAL A 65 5.21 5.66 8.53
CA VAL A 65 5.57 6.91 9.22
C VAL A 65 4.43 7.39 10.11
N TRP A 66 3.19 7.37 9.61
CA TRP A 66 2.02 7.75 10.38
C TRP A 66 1.82 6.86 11.61
N SER A 67 2.00 5.56 11.46
CA SER A 67 1.98 4.59 12.57
C SER A 67 3.03 4.94 13.63
N PHE A 68 4.24 5.30 13.21
CA PHE A 68 5.30 5.71 14.13
C PHE A 68 4.94 6.99 14.91
N ILE A 69 4.38 7.99 14.22
CA ILE A 69 3.91 9.23 14.85
C ILE A 69 2.81 8.95 15.89
N LEU A 70 1.84 8.09 15.56
CA LEU A 70 0.78 7.70 16.49
C LEU A 70 1.35 6.99 17.73
N LYS A 71 2.33 6.09 17.54
CA LYS A 71 2.98 5.40 18.64
C LYS A 71 3.74 6.37 19.57
N LEU A 72 4.47 7.33 19.00
CA LEU A 72 5.14 8.37 19.79
C LEU A 72 4.14 9.19 20.61
N LYS A 73 2.98 9.51 20.03
CA LYS A 73 1.92 10.25 20.73
C LYS A 73 1.28 9.44 21.86
N GLU A 74 1.15 8.12 21.70
CA GLU A 74 0.68 7.21 22.76
C GLU A 74 1.69 7.09 23.91
N ASP A 75 2.99 6.99 23.63
CA ASP A 75 4.04 6.85 24.65
C ASP A 75 4.26 8.15 25.48
N GLN A 76 3.75 9.30 25.02
CA GLN A 76 3.83 10.60 25.71
C GLN A 76 2.59 10.94 26.57
N SER A 77 1.55 10.10 26.56
CA SER A 77 0.27 10.29 27.29
C SER A 77 0.12 9.35 28.48
#